data_AF-A0A2E9FE39-F1
#
_entry.id   AF-A0A2E9FE39-F1
#
_cell.length_a   1.000
_cell.length_b   1.000
_cell.length_c   1.000
_cell.angle_alpha   90.00
_cell.angle_beta   90.00
_cell.angle_gamma   90.00
#
_symmetry.space_group_name_H-M   'P 1'
#
loop_
_entity.id
_entity.type
_entity.pdbx_description
1 polymer ?
#
loop_
_entity_poly.entity_id
_entity_poly.type
_entity_poly.pdbx_seq_one_letter_code
_entity_poly.pdbx_strand_id
1 'polypeptide(L)'
;MEYIEYQDPKAFLSATQFVLEENEALHGLMFGISLRLVENPFHYGTQPYLATIASRRKLELIALMTPPYKLQIASLNNKSTQAIDLLASELHKGDWHVPTVIAVEEIAKHFESEWNRLTGRQSEYGMRQRIYELRVVEHHDYPSGSFRQATMDDLNCAAMWENSFHVTW
;
A
#
# COMPACT_ATOMS: atom_id res chain seq x y z
N MET A 1 18.85 9.26 -11.07
CA MET A 1 18.00 8.31 -10.33
C MET A 1 17.81 7.10 -11.20
N GLU A 2 17.69 5.93 -10.61
CA GLU A 2 17.53 4.65 -11.31
C GLU A 2 16.09 4.18 -11.08
N TYR A 3 15.36 3.94 -12.17
CA TYR A 3 14.02 3.36 -12.17
C TYR A 3 14.13 1.88 -12.54
N ILE A 4 13.49 1.01 -11.76
CA ILE A 4 13.41 -0.42 -12.06
C ILE A 4 11.94 -0.82 -11.96
N GLU A 5 11.39 -1.32 -13.07
CA GLU A 5 10.11 -2.00 -13.10
C GLU A 5 10.33 -3.51 -13.04
N TYR A 6 9.59 -4.20 -12.18
CA TYR A 6 9.76 -5.62 -11.91
C TYR A 6 8.63 -6.41 -12.54
N GLN A 7 9.01 -7.42 -13.31
CA GLN A 7 8.08 -8.41 -13.86
C GLN A 7 7.87 -9.59 -12.90
N ASP A 8 8.85 -9.85 -12.02
CA ASP A 8 8.81 -10.91 -11.03
C ASP A 8 8.55 -10.33 -9.62
N PRO A 9 7.40 -10.66 -8.98
CA PRO A 9 7.12 -10.26 -7.61
C PRO A 9 8.19 -10.67 -6.59
N LYS A 10 8.91 -11.78 -6.81
CA LYS A 10 9.98 -12.21 -5.91
C LYS A 10 11.18 -11.27 -5.95
N ALA A 11 11.55 -10.80 -7.13
CA ALA A 11 12.61 -9.82 -7.29
C ALA A 11 12.20 -8.46 -6.68
N PHE A 12 10.94 -8.05 -6.87
CA PHE A 12 10.40 -6.85 -6.24
C PHE A 12 10.42 -6.94 -4.71
N LEU A 13 9.91 -8.04 -4.15
CA LEU A 13 9.90 -8.26 -2.70
C LEU A 13 11.32 -8.27 -2.15
N SER A 14 12.25 -8.96 -2.80
CA SER A 14 13.65 -9.02 -2.38
C SER A 14 14.31 -7.63 -2.32
N ALA A 15 13.92 -6.71 -3.21
CA ALA A 15 14.44 -5.35 -3.25
C ALA A 15 13.80 -4.40 -2.21
N THR A 16 12.62 -4.74 -1.68
CA THR A 16 11.77 -3.83 -0.90
C THR A 16 11.49 -4.28 0.52
N GLN A 17 11.57 -5.59 0.79
CA GLN A 17 11.11 -6.23 2.03
C GLN A 17 11.66 -5.56 3.29
N PHE A 18 12.98 -5.38 3.37
CA PHE A 18 13.62 -4.77 4.53
C PHE A 18 13.01 -3.41 4.89
N VAL A 19 12.71 -2.58 3.89
CA VAL A 19 12.15 -1.25 4.08
C VAL A 19 10.66 -1.31 4.45
N LEU A 20 9.91 -2.23 3.84
CA LEU A 20 8.50 -2.39 4.14
C LEU A 20 8.30 -2.93 5.57
N GLU A 21 9.19 -3.80 6.05
CA GLU A 21 9.17 -4.35 7.42
C GLU A 21 9.59 -3.32 8.47
N GLU A 22 10.53 -2.41 8.17
CA GLU A 22 11.01 -1.40 9.13
C GLU A 22 9.88 -0.51 9.70
N ASN A 23 8.84 -0.25 8.90
CA ASN A 23 7.63 0.43 9.33
C ASN A 23 6.39 -0.31 8.81
N GLU A 24 6.20 -1.54 9.29
CA GLU A 24 5.10 -2.41 8.88
C GLU A 24 3.73 -1.74 9.08
N ALA A 25 3.52 -0.98 10.16
CA ALA A 25 2.24 -0.29 10.38
C ALA A 25 1.90 0.66 9.21
N LEU A 26 2.89 1.38 8.68
CA LEU A 26 2.73 2.28 7.53
C LEU A 26 2.62 1.52 6.20
N HIS A 27 3.39 0.44 6.03
CA HIS A 27 3.57 -0.24 4.74
C HIS A 27 2.85 -1.59 4.63
N GLY A 28 2.10 -2.00 5.65
CA GLY A 28 1.56 -3.36 5.79
C GLY A 28 0.62 -3.77 4.65
N LEU A 29 -0.13 -2.83 4.07
CA LEU A 29 -0.94 -3.09 2.89
C LEU A 29 -0.05 -3.46 1.68
N MET A 30 0.95 -2.65 1.39
CA MET A 30 1.89 -2.89 0.29
C MET A 30 2.66 -4.19 0.52
N PHE A 31 3.14 -4.42 1.74
CA PHE A 31 3.87 -5.63 2.12
C PHE A 31 3.01 -6.89 1.96
N GLY A 32 1.80 -6.88 2.51
CA GLY A 32 0.87 -8.01 2.40
C GLY A 32 0.45 -8.31 0.96
N ILE A 33 0.33 -7.30 0.09
CA ILE A 33 0.08 -7.52 -1.34
C ILE A 33 1.31 -8.14 -2.01
N SER A 34 2.52 -7.66 -1.72
CA SER A 34 3.76 -8.24 -2.26
C SER A 34 3.91 -9.71 -1.88
N LEU A 35 3.62 -10.08 -0.63
CA LEU A 35 3.64 -11.48 -0.17
C LEU A 35 2.65 -12.34 -0.95
N ARG A 36 1.40 -11.88 -1.14
CA ARG A 36 0.39 -12.60 -1.95
C ARG A 36 0.79 -12.76 -3.41
N LEU A 37 1.43 -11.74 -3.99
CA LEU A 37 1.90 -11.80 -5.39
C LEU A 37 3.07 -12.78 -5.56
N VAL A 38 3.91 -12.96 -4.54
CA VAL A 38 4.97 -13.98 -4.55
C VAL A 38 4.39 -15.40 -4.55
N GLU A 39 3.30 -15.63 -3.81
CA GLU A 39 2.60 -16.92 -3.80
C GLU A 39 1.83 -17.17 -5.10
N ASN A 40 1.15 -16.15 -5.62
CA ASN A 40 0.41 -16.20 -6.88
C ASN A 40 0.49 -14.84 -7.61
N PRO A 41 1.34 -14.72 -8.66
CA PRO A 41 1.48 -13.47 -9.43
C PRO A 41 0.20 -12.95 -10.07
N PHE A 42 -0.80 -13.81 -10.27
CA PHE A 42 -2.10 -13.48 -10.87
C PHE A 42 -3.23 -13.38 -9.84
N HIS A 43 -2.94 -13.28 -8.54
CA HIS A 43 -3.95 -13.24 -7.47
C HIS A 43 -5.03 -12.18 -7.71
N TYR A 44 -4.68 -11.05 -8.33
CA TYR A 44 -5.59 -9.95 -8.64
C TYR A 44 -6.06 -9.90 -10.11
N GLY A 45 -5.80 -10.97 -10.88
CA GLY A 45 -6.32 -11.16 -12.23
C GLY A 45 -5.54 -10.49 -13.36
N THR A 46 -4.93 -9.32 -13.14
CA THR A 46 -4.10 -8.64 -14.13
C THR A 46 -2.65 -8.54 -13.68
N GLN A 47 -1.78 -8.17 -14.62
CA GLN A 47 -0.38 -7.88 -14.33
C GLN A 47 -0.26 -6.71 -13.33
N PRO A 48 0.44 -6.90 -12.21
CA PRO A 48 0.70 -5.81 -11.27
C PRO A 48 1.75 -4.86 -11.83
N TYR A 49 1.66 -3.59 -11.46
CA TYR A 49 2.74 -2.63 -11.60
C TYR A 49 3.59 -2.67 -10.33
N LEU A 50 4.88 -2.97 -10.48
CA LEU A 50 5.83 -3.09 -9.39
C LEU A 50 7.08 -2.31 -9.76
N ALA A 51 7.41 -1.26 -9.01
CA ALA A 51 8.56 -0.43 -9.35
C ALA A 51 9.29 0.13 -8.12
N THR A 52 10.58 0.36 -8.29
CA THR A 52 11.42 1.06 -7.33
C THR A 52 12.16 2.20 -8.00
N ILE A 53 12.48 3.24 -7.22
CA ILE A 53 13.37 4.32 -7.63
C ILE A 53 14.47 4.48 -6.59
N ALA A 54 15.72 4.49 -7.05
CA ALA A 54 16.89 4.65 -6.20
C ALA A 54 17.77 5.83 -6.64
N SER A 55 18.45 6.46 -5.68
CA SER A 55 19.47 7.48 -5.92
C SER A 55 20.74 7.12 -5.16
N ARG A 56 21.89 7.15 -5.85
CA ARG A 56 23.20 6.78 -5.27
C ARG A 56 23.16 5.45 -4.49
N ARG A 57 22.46 4.45 -5.04
CA ARG A 57 22.21 3.11 -4.45
C ARG A 57 21.38 3.09 -3.16
N LYS A 58 20.72 4.19 -2.80
CA LYS A 58 19.73 4.25 -1.73
C LYS A 58 18.34 4.23 -2.34
N LEU A 59 17.49 3.31 -1.88
CA LEU A 59 16.08 3.28 -2.24
C LEU A 59 15.41 4.58 -1.78
N GLU A 60 14.68 5.23 -2.68
CA GLU A 60 13.96 6.48 -2.38
C GLU A 60 12.45 6.33 -2.48
N LEU A 61 11.96 5.45 -3.36
CA LEU A 61 10.53 5.26 -3.57
C LEU A 61 10.24 3.82 -3.96
N ILE A 62 9.10 3.31 -3.47
CA ILE A 62 8.49 2.03 -3.85
C ILE A 62 7.08 2.33 -4.36
N ALA A 63 6.74 1.79 -5.52
CA ALA A 63 5.41 1.90 -6.11
C ALA A 63 4.84 0.50 -6.39
N LEU A 64 3.57 0.31 -6.03
CA LEU A 64 2.84 -0.92 -6.27
C LEU A 64 1.40 -0.59 -6.69
N MET A 65 0.93 -1.20 -7.77
CA MET A 65 -0.49 -1.18 -8.14
C MET A 65 -0.90 -2.56 -8.63
N THR A 66 -2.06 -3.02 -8.19
CA THR A 66 -2.73 -4.20 -8.73
C THR A 66 -3.97 -3.70 -9.47
N PRO A 67 -3.93 -3.43 -10.79
CA PRO A 67 -5.09 -2.90 -11.49
C PRO A 67 -6.34 -3.77 -11.29
N PRO A 68 -7.55 -3.18 -11.25
CA PRO A 68 -7.86 -1.74 -11.34
C PRO A 68 -7.80 -1.02 -9.97
N TYR A 69 -7.12 -1.59 -8.98
CA TYR A 69 -7.02 -1.00 -7.64
C TYR A 69 -6.00 0.15 -7.58
N LYS A 70 -5.95 0.79 -6.42
CA LYS A 70 -5.23 2.04 -6.18
C LYS A 70 -3.71 1.85 -6.27
N LEU A 71 -3.01 2.84 -6.84
CA LEU A 71 -1.55 2.94 -6.79
C LEU A 71 -1.12 3.28 -5.36
N GLN A 72 -0.22 2.48 -4.79
CA GLN A 72 0.40 2.75 -3.50
C GLN A 72 1.81 3.29 -3.73
N ILE A 73 2.15 4.37 -3.03
CA ILE A 73 3.48 5.00 -3.08
C ILE A 73 4.05 5.09 -1.66
N ALA A 74 5.17 4.41 -1.43
CA ALA A 74 5.98 4.55 -0.23
C ALA A 74 7.23 5.37 -0.56
N SER A 75 7.30 6.61 -0.07
CA SER A 75 8.49 7.45 -0.19
C SER A 75 9.34 7.34 1.06
N LEU A 76 10.65 7.14 0.87
CA LEU A 76 11.66 7.03 1.92
C LEU A 76 12.46 8.32 2.08
N ASN A 77 12.19 9.29 1.20
CA ASN A 77 12.80 10.60 1.21
C ASN A 77 11.75 11.67 0.87
N ASN A 78 11.02 12.12 1.88
CA ASN A 78 9.96 13.13 1.74
C ASN A 78 10.49 14.51 1.30
N LYS A 79 11.82 14.70 1.20
CA LYS A 79 12.43 15.97 0.76
C LYS A 79 12.72 16.01 -0.73
N SER A 80 12.75 14.86 -1.41
CA SER A 80 13.10 14.76 -2.83
C SER A 80 11.86 14.44 -3.65
N THR A 81 11.36 15.45 -4.37
CA THR A 81 10.20 15.30 -5.27
C THR A 81 10.57 14.60 -6.58
N GLN A 82 11.85 14.58 -6.95
CA GLN A 82 12.34 14.03 -8.21
C GLN A 82 11.97 12.55 -8.43
N ALA A 83 11.88 11.76 -7.35
CA ALA A 83 11.45 10.36 -7.44
C ALA A 83 9.97 10.26 -7.86
N ILE A 84 9.13 11.16 -7.35
CA ILE A 84 7.70 11.20 -7.63
C ILE A 84 7.48 11.68 -9.07
N ASP A 85 8.22 12.71 -9.49
CA ASP A 85 8.21 13.21 -10.87
C ASP A 85 8.58 12.10 -11.87
N LEU A 86 9.66 11.37 -11.57
CA LEU A 86 10.10 10.24 -12.39
C LEU A 86 9.03 9.13 -12.43
N LEU A 87 8.45 8.75 -11.28
CA LEU A 87 7.39 7.74 -11.23
C LEU A 87 6.20 8.13 -12.10
N ALA A 88 5.70 9.36 -11.97
CA ALA A 88 4.58 9.86 -12.76
C ALA A 88 4.92 9.86 -14.27
N SER A 89 6.14 10.24 -14.63
CA SER A 89 6.61 10.18 -16.01
C SER A 89 6.65 8.75 -16.57
N GLU A 90 7.19 7.78 -15.83
CA GLU A 90 7.29 6.39 -16.28
C GLU A 90 5.91 5.72 -16.36
N LEU A 91 5.01 5.96 -15.40
CA LEU A 91 3.63 5.51 -15.48
C LEU A 91 2.91 6.07 -16.72
N HIS A 92 3.11 7.36 -17.03
CA HIS A 92 2.49 7.99 -18.19
C HIS A 92 3.06 7.46 -19.51
N LYS A 93 4.39 7.30 -19.61
CA LYS A 93 5.05 6.71 -20.79
C LYS A 93 4.64 5.26 -21.02
N GLY A 94 4.44 4.50 -19.94
CA GLY A 94 3.97 3.11 -19.97
C GLY A 94 2.47 2.95 -20.22
N ASP A 95 1.74 4.06 -20.43
CA ASP A 95 0.29 4.09 -20.64
C ASP A 95 -0.51 3.42 -19.52
N TRP A 96 0.00 3.50 -18.28
CA TRP A 96 -0.68 2.97 -17.11
C TRP A 96 -1.88 3.83 -16.74
N HIS A 97 -3.04 3.19 -16.57
CA HIS A 97 -4.20 3.84 -15.97
C HIS A 97 -4.06 3.88 -14.45
N VAL A 98 -3.96 5.09 -13.88
CA VAL A 98 -3.92 5.31 -12.42
C VAL A 98 -5.29 5.82 -11.96
N PRO A 99 -6.13 4.98 -11.32
CA PRO A 99 -7.47 5.37 -10.91
C PRO A 99 -7.48 6.17 -9.60
N THR A 100 -6.56 5.90 -8.68
CA THR A 100 -6.45 6.55 -7.37
C THR A 100 -5.05 6.31 -6.83
N VAL A 101 -4.54 7.24 -6.01
CA VAL A 101 -3.26 7.12 -5.31
C VAL A 101 -3.49 7.04 -3.81
N ILE A 102 -2.80 6.11 -3.14
CA ILE A 102 -2.65 6.04 -1.69
C ILE A 102 -1.18 6.30 -1.37
N ALA A 103 -0.94 7.37 -0.62
CA ALA A 103 0.37 7.71 -0.10
C ALA A 103 0.21 8.63 1.13
N VAL A 104 1.31 8.95 1.80
CA VAL A 104 1.36 10.07 2.74
C VAL A 104 0.88 11.35 2.04
N GLU A 105 0.11 12.20 2.74
CA GLU A 105 -0.63 13.33 2.14
C GLU A 105 0.24 14.22 1.23
N GLU A 106 1.45 14.55 1.65
CA GLU A 106 2.38 15.38 0.86
C GLU A 106 2.82 14.69 -0.44
N ILE A 107 3.08 13.38 -0.38
CA ILE A 107 3.47 12.55 -1.53
C ILE A 107 2.30 12.42 -2.51
N ALA A 108 1.09 12.19 -1.99
CA ALA A 108 -0.13 12.10 -2.80
C ALA A 108 -0.41 13.40 -3.54
N LYS A 109 -0.34 14.56 -2.87
CA LYS A 109 -0.51 15.89 -3.48
C LYS A 109 0.54 16.20 -4.53
N HIS A 110 1.78 15.80 -4.28
CA HIS A 110 2.84 16.04 -5.25
C HIS A 110 2.65 15.19 -6.51
N PHE A 111 2.38 13.89 -6.34
CA PHE A 111 2.05 13.00 -7.46
C PHE A 111 0.83 13.49 -8.23
N GLU A 112 -0.23 13.92 -7.51
CA GLU A 112 -1.43 14.51 -8.09
C GLU A 112 -1.10 15.68 -9.03
N SER A 113 -0.33 16.65 -8.55
CA SER A 113 0.08 17.82 -9.33
C SER A 113 0.80 17.42 -10.61
N GLU A 114 1.77 16.50 -10.52
CA GLU A 114 2.55 16.06 -11.68
C GLU A 114 1.73 15.21 -12.65
N TRP A 115 0.90 14.30 -12.13
CA TRP A 115 0.04 13.45 -12.94
C TRP A 115 -0.99 14.26 -13.72
N ASN A 116 -1.59 15.27 -13.09
CA ASN A 116 -2.51 16.21 -13.77
C ASN A 116 -1.79 17.02 -14.84
N ARG A 117 -0.54 17.45 -14.58
CA ARG A 117 0.29 18.16 -15.57
C ARG A 117 0.60 17.29 -16.79
N LEU A 118 0.90 16.01 -16.59
CA LEU A 118 1.24 15.07 -17.66
C LEU A 118 0.00 14.63 -18.47
N THR A 119 -1.12 14.38 -17.80
CA THR A 119 -2.31 13.78 -18.43
C THR A 119 -3.38 14.79 -18.84
N GLY A 120 -3.30 16.04 -18.35
CA GLY A 120 -4.34 17.05 -18.51
C GLY A 120 -5.63 16.74 -17.73
N ARG A 121 -5.61 15.73 -16.85
CA ARG A 121 -6.78 15.34 -16.04
C ARG A 121 -6.89 16.20 -14.79
N GLN A 122 -8.04 16.07 -14.12
CA GLN A 122 -8.25 16.58 -12.76
C GLN A 122 -8.51 15.42 -11.81
N SER A 123 -8.22 15.68 -10.56
CA SER A 123 -8.30 14.76 -9.43
C SER A 123 -9.19 15.37 -8.36
N GLU A 124 -9.74 14.49 -7.52
CA GLU A 124 -10.46 14.87 -6.33
C GLU A 124 -9.86 14.15 -5.11
N TYR A 125 -10.00 14.78 -3.94
CA TYR A 125 -9.54 14.17 -2.70
C TYR A 125 -10.47 13.03 -2.30
N GLY A 126 -9.89 11.85 -2.13
CA GLY A 126 -10.57 10.73 -1.47
C GLY A 126 -10.58 10.87 0.05
N MET A 127 -10.67 9.72 0.73
CA MET A 127 -10.68 9.66 2.19
C MET A 127 -9.27 9.89 2.78
N ARG A 128 -9.17 10.77 3.79
CA ARG A 128 -7.96 10.84 4.64
C ARG A 128 -7.95 9.65 5.59
N GLN A 129 -7.09 8.68 5.32
CA GLN A 129 -6.94 7.50 6.16
C GLN A 129 -5.97 7.77 7.31
N ARG A 130 -6.18 7.09 8.44
CA ARG A 130 -5.25 7.06 9.57
C ARG A 130 -4.77 5.62 9.77
N ILE A 131 -3.54 5.51 10.24
CA ILE A 131 -2.94 4.23 10.63
C ILE A 131 -2.87 4.20 12.15
N TYR A 132 -3.39 3.13 12.73
CA TYR A 132 -3.32 2.88 14.16
C TYR A 132 -2.23 1.85 14.41
N GLU A 133 -1.25 2.20 15.23
CA GLU A 133 -0.14 1.33 15.59
C GLU A 133 -0.20 1.03 17.09
N LEU A 134 -0.25 -0.25 17.44
CA LEU A 134 -0.17 -0.71 18.81
C LEU A 134 1.31 -0.75 19.24
N ARG A 135 1.73 0.21 20.08
CA ARG A 135 3.11 0.26 20.58
C ARG A 135 3.31 -0.52 21.88
N VAL A 136 2.30 -0.53 22.74
CA VAL A 136 2.33 -1.14 24.06
C VAL A 136 0.99 -1.82 24.29
N VAL A 137 1.04 -3.05 24.79
CA VAL A 137 -0.14 -3.78 25.26
C VAL A 137 -0.25 -3.58 26.76
N GLU A 138 -1.34 -2.97 27.20
CA GLU A 138 -1.68 -2.90 28.63
C GLU A 138 -2.56 -4.09 29.01
N HIS A 139 -1.98 -5.01 29.77
CA HIS A 139 -2.71 -6.15 30.32
C HIS A 139 -3.64 -5.69 31.45
N HIS A 140 -4.89 -6.10 31.36
CA HIS A 140 -5.89 -5.92 32.40
C HIS A 140 -6.23 -7.29 33.02
N ASP A 141 -6.97 -7.29 34.12
CA ASP A 141 -7.53 -8.53 34.66
C ASP A 141 -8.49 -9.14 33.63
N TYR A 142 -7.99 -10.13 32.88
CA TYR A 142 -8.78 -10.80 31.88
C TYR A 142 -9.88 -11.63 32.55
N PRO A 143 -11.10 -11.64 32.01
CA PRO A 143 -12.14 -12.55 32.50
C PRO A 143 -11.67 -14.00 32.37
N SER A 144 -12.11 -14.85 33.30
CA SER A 144 -11.80 -16.27 33.26
C SER A 144 -12.29 -16.92 31.96
N GLY A 145 -11.43 -17.67 31.29
CA GLY A 145 -11.76 -18.38 30.06
C GLY A 145 -10.51 -18.82 29.29
N SER A 146 -10.70 -19.43 28.14
CA SER A 146 -9.62 -19.75 27.20
C SER A 146 -10.06 -19.47 25.77
N PHE A 147 -9.10 -19.09 24.93
CA PHE A 147 -9.33 -19.01 23.50
C PHE A 147 -9.60 -20.41 22.94
N ARG A 148 -10.64 -20.53 22.12
CA ARG A 148 -10.91 -21.74 21.32
C ARG A 148 -11.13 -21.35 19.88
N GLN A 149 -10.91 -22.31 18.98
CA GLN A 149 -11.29 -22.14 17.58
C GLN A 149 -12.80 -21.94 17.47
N ALA A 150 -13.20 -20.99 16.64
CA ALA A 150 -14.61 -20.74 16.35
C ALA A 150 -15.21 -21.94 15.59
N THR A 151 -16.46 -22.29 15.90
CA THR A 151 -17.24 -23.32 15.19
C THR A 151 -18.45 -22.66 14.52
N MET A 152 -19.21 -23.45 13.74
CA MET A 152 -20.45 -22.95 13.13
C MET A 152 -21.49 -22.49 14.17
N ASP A 153 -21.42 -22.98 15.41
CA ASP A 153 -22.32 -22.56 16.49
C ASP A 153 -22.07 -21.10 16.91
N ASP A 154 -20.88 -20.54 16.61
CA ASP A 154 -20.52 -19.16 16.92
C ASP A 154 -20.99 -18.16 15.86
N LEU A 155 -21.52 -18.62 14.73
CA LEU A 155 -21.84 -17.77 13.58
C LEU A 155 -22.76 -16.60 13.95
N ASN A 156 -23.81 -16.89 14.72
CA ASN A 156 -24.76 -15.87 15.15
C ASN A 156 -24.10 -14.83 16.08
N CYS A 157 -23.17 -15.25 16.94
CA CYS A 157 -22.43 -14.35 17.82
C CYS A 157 -21.49 -13.45 17.01
N ALA A 158 -20.73 -14.03 16.08
CA ALA A 158 -19.84 -13.28 15.21
C ALA A 158 -20.59 -12.25 14.34
N ALA A 159 -21.72 -12.65 13.75
CA ALA A 159 -22.57 -11.74 12.97
C ALA A 159 -23.16 -10.61 13.84
N MET A 160 -23.56 -10.92 15.07
CA MET A 160 -24.03 -9.90 16.01
C MET A 160 -22.93 -8.90 16.35
N TRP A 161 -21.71 -9.36 16.62
CA TRP A 161 -20.57 -8.47 16.89
C TRP A 161 -20.23 -7.60 15.69
N GLU A 162 -20.17 -8.17 14.49
CA GLU A 162 -19.91 -7.42 13.27
C GLU A 162 -20.90 -6.26 13.10
N ASN A 163 -22.21 -6.52 13.26
CA ASN A 163 -23.24 -5.47 13.25
C ASN A 163 -23.09 -4.46 14.41
N SER A 164 -22.73 -4.93 15.60
CA SER A 164 -22.62 -4.07 16.80
C SER A 164 -21.42 -3.12 16.75
N PHE A 165 -20.36 -3.51 16.04
CA PHE A 165 -19.13 -2.72 15.87
C PHE A 165 -19.05 -2.03 14.50
N HIS A 166 -20.03 -2.22 13.62
CA HIS A 166 -20.15 -1.50 12.36
C HIS A 166 -20.55 -0.04 12.61
N VAL A 167 -19.64 0.89 12.29
CA VAL A 167 -19.94 2.33 12.30
C VAL A 167 -20.36 2.74 10.88
N THR A 168 -21.57 3.29 10.75
CA THR A 168 -22.01 3.98 9.53
C THR A 168 -21.44 5.39 9.55
N TRP A 169 -20.67 5.75 8.51
CA TRP A 169 -20.12 7.09 8.29
C TRP A 169 -20.95 7.84 7.25
#